data_AF-A0A1Q4F7C8-F1
#
_entry.id   AF-A0A1Q4F7C8-F1
#
_cell.length_a   1.000
_cell.length_b   1.000
_cell.length_c   1.000
_cell.angle_alpha   90.00
_cell.angle_beta   90.00
_cell.angle_gamma   90.00
#
_symmetry.space_group_name_H-M   'P 1'
#
loop_
_entity.id
_entity.type
_entity.pdbx_description
1 polymer ?
#
loop_
_entity_poly.entity_id
_entity_poly.type
_entity_poly.pdbx_seq_one_letter_code
_entity_poly.pdbx_strand_id
1 'polypeptide(L)'
;MAGKNYFLIEPPQATTTGDKVEVVEVFSYACAHCNEVAPMVADLKKRLPANAEFVLLPAQFGFEAWKVFAKGFYTAQALGLVEKTHADLFRTIYVDRKIDIRSPTFASLAEFYSKYGVSAADFTATSESFAIKAKLKRNEELIKAYGADGTPTFIVNGKFRFSGQSAGGYEKIEPLVHYLIDKEAKGG
;
A
#
# COMPACT_ATOMS: atom_id res chain seq x y z
N MET A 1 -12.78 -4.44 -18.80
CA MET A 1 -12.14 -4.91 -20.05
C MET A 1 -10.64 -4.67 -19.99
N ALA A 2 -9.83 -5.61 -20.51
CA ALA A 2 -8.39 -5.43 -20.63
C ALA A 2 -8.05 -4.24 -21.57
N GLY A 3 -6.97 -3.51 -21.29
CA GLY A 3 -6.55 -2.32 -22.05
C GLY A 3 -7.41 -1.08 -21.82
N LYS A 4 -8.47 -1.18 -21.01
CA LYS A 4 -9.36 -0.07 -20.65
C LYS A 4 -9.52 0.07 -19.15
N ASN A 5 -10.01 -1.00 -18.49
CA ASN A 5 -10.26 -0.98 -17.05
C ASN A 5 -9.09 -1.50 -16.23
N TYR A 6 -8.30 -2.39 -16.82
CA TYR A 6 -7.05 -2.90 -16.27
C TYR A 6 -6.08 -3.15 -17.42
N PHE A 7 -4.80 -3.14 -17.09
CA PHE A 7 -3.69 -3.30 -18.03
C PHE A 7 -2.84 -4.50 -17.61
N LEU A 8 -2.28 -5.21 -18.57
CA LEU A 8 -1.35 -6.30 -18.30
C LEU A 8 0.00 -5.73 -17.83
N ILE A 9 0.64 -6.47 -16.94
CA ILE A 9 2.02 -6.26 -16.50
C ILE A 9 2.87 -7.28 -17.23
N GLU A 10 3.74 -6.80 -18.11
CA GLU A 10 4.58 -7.63 -18.97
C GLU A 10 6.06 -7.30 -18.78
N PRO A 11 6.89 -8.25 -18.27
CA PRO A 11 6.50 -9.58 -17.81
C PRO A 11 5.70 -9.54 -16.48
N PRO A 12 4.90 -10.58 -16.17
CA PRO A 12 4.31 -10.74 -14.85
C PRO A 12 5.37 -10.73 -13.75
N GLN A 13 5.03 -10.14 -12.60
CA GLN A 13 5.92 -10.10 -11.45
C GLN A 13 5.59 -11.21 -10.44
N ALA A 14 6.60 -11.67 -9.72
CA ALA A 14 6.43 -12.66 -8.66
C ALA A 14 5.65 -12.07 -7.47
N THR A 15 4.74 -12.87 -6.92
CA THR A 15 3.95 -12.54 -5.72
C THR A 15 4.65 -12.98 -4.44
N THR A 16 4.16 -12.51 -3.30
CA THR A 16 4.66 -12.84 -1.96
C THR A 16 3.71 -13.70 -1.13
N THR A 17 2.51 -13.96 -1.65
CA THR A 17 1.40 -14.65 -0.95
C THR A 17 1.33 -16.15 -1.23
N GLY A 18 2.39 -16.74 -1.80
CA GLY A 18 2.44 -18.15 -2.18
C GLY A 18 1.38 -18.48 -3.24
N ASP A 19 0.56 -19.49 -2.96
CA ASP A 19 -0.48 -19.97 -3.88
C ASP A 19 -1.74 -19.10 -3.92
N LYS A 20 -1.88 -18.13 -3.01
CA LYS A 20 -3.01 -17.20 -3.00
C LYS A 20 -2.82 -16.10 -4.03
N VAL A 21 -3.93 -15.66 -4.63
CA VAL A 21 -3.98 -14.49 -5.50
C VAL A 21 -3.63 -13.23 -4.71
N GLU A 22 -2.49 -12.62 -5.02
CA GLU A 22 -2.05 -11.39 -4.37
C GLU A 22 -2.87 -10.19 -4.86
N VAL A 23 -3.42 -9.40 -3.95
CA VAL A 23 -4.06 -8.12 -4.25
C VAL A 23 -3.23 -7.03 -3.59
N VAL A 24 -2.52 -6.24 -4.39
CA VAL A 24 -1.66 -5.17 -3.88
C VAL A 24 -2.34 -3.82 -4.07
N GLU A 25 -2.28 -2.97 -3.05
CA GLU A 25 -2.47 -1.53 -3.22
C GLU A 25 -1.13 -0.81 -3.11
N VAL A 26 -0.75 -0.15 -4.20
CA VAL A 26 0.31 0.86 -4.23
C VAL A 26 -0.28 2.17 -3.70
N PHE A 27 0.13 2.58 -2.51
CA PHE A 27 -0.47 3.70 -1.78
C PHE A 27 0.59 4.63 -1.16
N SER A 28 0.18 5.79 -0.66
CA SER A 28 1.04 6.60 0.22
C SER A 28 0.20 7.31 1.26
N TYR A 29 0.74 7.52 2.46
CA TYR A 29 0.11 8.38 3.47
C TYR A 29 0.12 9.86 3.06
N ALA A 30 0.90 10.25 2.04
CA ALA A 30 0.88 11.59 1.45
C ALA A 30 -0.11 11.75 0.29
N CYS A 31 -0.86 10.71 -0.06
CA CYS A 31 -1.78 10.69 -1.20
C CYS A 31 -3.24 10.90 -0.73
N ALA A 32 -3.84 12.03 -1.12
CA ALA A 32 -5.20 12.39 -0.70
C ALA A 32 -6.26 11.38 -1.18
N HIS A 33 -6.11 10.87 -2.40
CA HIS A 33 -6.98 9.82 -2.93
C HIS A 33 -6.83 8.49 -2.18
N CYS A 34 -5.65 8.20 -1.65
CA CYS A 34 -5.39 7.01 -0.84
C CYS A 34 -6.12 7.11 0.50
N ASN A 35 -6.11 8.29 1.13
CA ASN A 35 -6.94 8.56 2.31
C ASN A 35 -8.44 8.42 2.01
N GLU A 36 -8.88 8.87 0.84
CA GLU A 36 -10.29 8.78 0.42
C GLU A 36 -10.75 7.33 0.21
N VAL A 37 -9.91 6.47 -0.40
CA VAL A 37 -10.25 5.06 -0.63
C VAL A 37 -9.97 4.15 0.57
N ALA A 38 -9.22 4.61 1.58
CA ALA A 38 -8.80 3.78 2.72
C ALA A 38 -9.95 3.04 3.44
N PRO A 39 -11.14 3.65 3.67
CA PRO A 39 -12.27 2.92 4.26
C PRO A 39 -12.75 1.77 3.37
N MET A 40 -12.88 1.99 2.05
CA MET A 40 -13.27 0.96 1.09
C MET A 40 -12.23 -0.16 1.03
N VAL A 41 -10.94 0.20 1.00
CA VAL A 41 -9.85 -0.80 1.02
C VAL A 41 -9.89 -1.62 2.31
N ALA A 42 -10.13 -1.00 3.47
CA ALA A 42 -10.23 -1.72 4.74
C ALA A 42 -11.38 -2.74 4.75
N ASP A 43 -12.49 -2.46 4.06
CA ASP A 43 -13.59 -3.39 3.92
C ASP A 43 -13.34 -4.46 2.85
N LEU A 44 -12.74 -4.09 1.72
CA LEU A 44 -12.27 -5.05 0.70
C LEU A 44 -11.34 -6.09 1.31
N LYS A 45 -10.34 -5.68 2.11
CA LYS A 45 -9.41 -6.58 2.82
C LYS A 45 -10.14 -7.67 3.63
N LYS A 46 -11.25 -7.33 4.27
CA LYS A 46 -12.04 -8.27 5.09
C LYS A 46 -12.94 -9.19 4.26
N ARG A 47 -13.25 -8.80 3.02
CA ARG A 47 -14.19 -9.50 2.13
C ARG A 47 -13.50 -10.29 1.02
N LEU A 48 -12.16 -10.28 0.98
CA LEU A 48 -11.43 -11.12 0.04
C LEU A 48 -11.79 -12.61 0.22
N PRO A 49 -11.92 -13.37 -0.88
CA PRO A 49 -12.14 -14.80 -0.80
C PRO A 49 -10.90 -15.50 -0.20
N ALA A 50 -11.08 -16.73 0.31
CA ALA A 50 -10.03 -17.47 1.01
C ALA A 50 -8.77 -17.75 0.16
N ASN A 51 -8.90 -17.75 -1.16
CA ASN A 51 -7.81 -17.93 -2.13
C ASN A 51 -7.09 -16.63 -2.50
N ALA A 52 -7.38 -15.50 -1.84
CA ALA A 52 -6.75 -14.22 -2.08
C ALA A 52 -6.17 -13.62 -0.79
N GLU A 53 -5.15 -12.78 -0.94
CA GLU A 53 -4.50 -12.10 0.18
C GLU A 53 -4.12 -10.68 -0.21
N PHE A 54 -4.40 -9.73 0.70
CA PHE A 54 -4.16 -8.32 0.45
C PHE A 54 -2.80 -7.86 0.98
N VAL A 55 -2.09 -7.09 0.17
CA VAL A 55 -0.77 -6.54 0.49
C VAL A 55 -0.77 -5.02 0.27
N LEU A 56 -0.21 -4.28 1.22
CA LEU A 56 -0.01 -2.84 1.13
C LEU A 56 1.43 -2.55 0.69
N LEU A 57 1.59 -1.72 -0.34
CA LEU A 57 2.88 -1.39 -0.95
C LEU A 57 3.09 0.14 -0.96
N PRO A 58 3.87 0.72 -0.04
CA PRO A 58 3.98 2.17 0.09
C PRO A 58 4.86 2.80 -1.02
N ALA A 59 4.31 3.67 -1.85
CA ALA A 59 5.04 4.37 -2.90
C ALA A 59 5.96 5.48 -2.35
N GLN A 60 7.09 5.67 -3.03
CA GLN A 60 8.08 6.72 -2.74
C GLN A 60 8.19 7.74 -3.88
N PHE A 61 8.17 7.29 -5.14
CA PHE A 61 8.28 8.12 -6.36
C PHE A 61 9.38 9.20 -6.34
N GLY A 62 10.44 8.98 -5.56
CA GLY A 62 11.54 9.93 -5.39
C GLY A 62 11.24 11.14 -4.49
N PHE A 63 10.03 11.33 -3.98
CA PHE A 63 9.66 12.46 -3.12
C PHE A 63 10.06 12.20 -1.66
N GLU A 64 10.77 13.14 -1.04
CA GLU A 64 11.27 13.00 0.34
C GLU A 64 10.16 12.72 1.36
N ALA A 65 9.04 13.44 1.29
CA ALA A 65 7.90 13.19 2.16
C ALA A 65 7.37 11.75 2.05
N TRP A 66 7.30 11.22 0.83
CA TRP A 66 6.79 9.88 0.57
C TRP A 66 7.77 8.82 1.05
N LYS A 67 9.09 9.06 0.92
CA LYS A 67 10.13 8.19 1.51
C LYS A 67 10.00 8.09 3.03
N VAL A 68 9.76 9.22 3.72
CA VAL A 68 9.54 9.23 5.18
C VAL A 68 8.31 8.38 5.55
N PHE A 69 7.19 8.55 4.83
CA PHE A 69 5.99 7.75 5.07
C PHE A 69 6.18 6.26 4.74
N ALA A 70 6.87 5.92 3.66
CA ALA A 70 7.16 4.53 3.30
C ALA A 70 8.08 3.85 4.34
N LYS A 71 9.12 4.55 4.80
CA LYS A 71 9.98 4.07 5.90
C LYS A 71 9.16 3.87 7.18
N GLY A 72 8.29 4.83 7.50
CA GLY A 72 7.36 4.73 8.63
C GLY A 72 6.43 3.52 8.55
N PHE A 73 5.84 3.28 7.37
CA PHE A 73 4.99 2.11 7.12
C PHE A 73 5.74 0.80 7.36
N TYR A 74 6.91 0.61 6.75
CA TYR A 74 7.65 -0.64 6.92
C TYR A 74 8.18 -0.82 8.34
N THR A 75 8.52 0.27 9.03
CA THR A 75 8.89 0.23 10.46
C THR A 75 7.70 -0.25 11.29
N ALA A 76 6.51 0.33 11.07
CA ALA A 76 5.28 -0.12 11.73
C ALA A 76 4.91 -1.56 11.37
N GLN A 77 5.16 -2.00 10.15
CA GLN A 77 4.95 -3.38 9.71
C GLN A 77 5.85 -4.34 10.48
N ALA A 78 7.14 -4.02 10.61
CA ALA A 78 8.10 -4.83 11.36
C ALA A 78 7.75 -4.93 12.86
N LEU A 79 7.09 -3.90 13.41
CA LEU A 79 6.61 -3.85 14.79
C LEU A 79 5.19 -4.40 14.98
N GLY A 80 4.53 -4.90 13.92
CA GLY A 80 3.18 -5.44 14.00
C GLY A 80 2.08 -4.41 14.29
N LEU A 81 2.31 -3.13 13.97
CA LEU A 81 1.40 -2.04 14.33
C LEU A 81 0.42 -1.66 13.22
N VAL A 82 0.68 -2.03 11.96
CA VAL A 82 -0.07 -1.55 10.78
C VAL A 82 -1.59 -1.73 10.93
N GLU A 83 -2.06 -2.91 11.33
CA GLU A 83 -3.51 -3.18 11.44
C GLU A 83 -4.22 -2.26 12.45
N LYS A 84 -3.51 -1.77 13.47
CA LYS A 84 -4.06 -0.84 14.47
C LYS A 84 -3.92 0.62 14.06
N THR A 85 -2.88 0.95 13.31
CA THR A 85 -2.47 2.35 13.11
C THR A 85 -2.72 2.90 11.72
N HIS A 86 -2.98 2.06 10.71
CA HIS A 86 -3.06 2.49 9.32
C HIS A 86 -4.14 3.57 9.10
N ALA A 87 -5.36 3.31 9.55
CA ALA A 87 -6.46 4.28 9.45
C ALA A 87 -6.24 5.51 10.36
N ASP A 88 -5.67 5.32 11.55
CA ASP A 88 -5.42 6.44 12.47
C ASP A 88 -4.31 7.37 11.98
N LEU A 89 -3.30 6.85 11.29
CA LEU A 89 -2.24 7.67 10.71
C LEU A 89 -2.80 8.55 9.59
N PHE A 90 -3.66 7.99 8.72
CA PHE A 90 -4.41 8.77 7.74
C PHE A 90 -5.24 9.89 8.41
N ARG A 91 -6.03 9.56 9.45
CA ARG A 91 -6.78 10.56 10.23
C ARG A 91 -5.86 11.64 10.82
N THR A 92 -4.72 11.23 11.39
CA THR A 92 -3.74 12.13 12.01
C THR A 92 -3.18 13.14 11.02
N ILE A 93 -2.97 12.74 9.77
CA ILE A 93 -2.45 13.58 8.69
C ILE A 93 -3.55 14.47 8.10
N TYR A 94 -4.70 13.90 7.72
CA TYR A 94 -5.70 14.60 6.91
C TYR A 94 -6.77 15.33 7.72
N VAL A 95 -7.10 14.82 8.91
CA VAL A 95 -8.17 15.38 9.77
C VAL A 95 -7.55 16.20 10.90
N ASP A 96 -6.70 15.58 11.71
CA ASP A 96 -6.11 16.24 12.88
C ASP A 96 -4.98 17.21 12.49
N ARG A 97 -4.37 17.01 11.31
CA ARG A 97 -3.23 17.78 10.80
C ARG A 97 -2.06 17.87 11.78
N LYS A 98 -1.83 16.80 12.56
CA LYS A 98 -0.72 16.72 13.53
C LYS A 98 0.61 16.30 12.88
N ILE A 99 0.57 15.77 11.67
CA ILE A 99 1.74 15.43 10.88
C ILE A 99 1.62 16.14 9.54
N ASP A 100 2.64 16.93 9.20
CA ASP A 100 2.70 17.64 7.92
C ASP A 100 2.82 16.62 6.77
N ILE A 101 1.90 16.71 5.81
CA ILE A 101 1.85 15.86 4.63
C ILE A 101 2.98 16.15 3.63
N ARG A 102 3.45 17.39 3.55
CA ARG A 102 4.47 17.87 2.59
C ARG A 102 5.88 17.76 3.15
N SER A 103 6.02 17.87 4.47
CA SER A 103 7.31 17.85 5.17
C SER A 103 7.26 17.01 6.46
N PRO A 104 6.86 15.72 6.38
CA PRO A 104 6.86 14.86 7.56
C PRO A 104 8.28 14.64 8.07
N THR A 105 8.43 14.53 9.39
CA THR A 105 9.69 14.11 10.00
C THR A 105 9.56 12.68 10.53
N PHE A 106 10.67 11.96 10.59
CA PHE A 106 10.63 10.64 11.22
C PHE A 106 10.33 10.72 12.72
N ALA A 107 10.70 11.84 13.37
CA ALA A 107 10.40 12.11 14.76
C ALA A 107 8.88 12.23 15.01
N SER A 108 8.13 12.92 14.14
CA SER A 108 6.67 13.02 14.30
C SER A 108 5.96 11.69 14.11
N LEU A 109 6.48 10.83 13.22
CA LEU A 109 6.02 9.45 13.10
C LEU A 109 6.33 8.65 14.36
N ALA A 110 7.55 8.74 14.90
CA ALA A 110 7.93 8.04 16.13
C ALA A 110 7.06 8.48 17.34
N GLU A 111 6.76 9.77 17.45
CA GLU A 111 5.84 10.31 18.46
C GLU A 111 4.42 9.75 18.29
N PHE A 112 3.91 9.69 17.05
CA PHE A 112 2.63 9.06 16.77
C PHE A 112 2.60 7.60 17.21
N TYR A 113 3.62 6.81 16.84
CA TYR A 113 3.71 5.38 17.19
C TYR A 113 3.97 5.13 18.69
N SER A 114 4.44 6.12 19.45
CA SER A 114 4.58 6.01 20.91
C SER A 114 3.27 5.78 21.65
N LYS A 115 2.16 6.26 21.08
CA LYS A 115 0.81 6.04 21.59
C LYS A 115 0.35 4.59 21.47
N TYR A 116 1.09 3.79 20.71
CA TYR A 116 0.78 2.39 20.38
C TYR A 116 1.74 1.40 21.06
N GLY A 117 2.48 1.84 22.07
CA GLY A 117 3.28 0.97 22.93
C GLY A 117 4.70 0.69 22.45
N VAL A 118 5.23 1.47 21.50
CA VAL A 118 6.65 1.39 21.08
C VAL A 118 7.36 2.70 21.39
N SER A 119 8.54 2.66 22.03
CA SER A 119 9.26 3.89 22.32
C SER A 119 9.73 4.58 21.04
N ALA A 120 9.87 5.91 21.05
CA ALA A 120 10.40 6.65 19.90
C ALA A 120 11.81 6.19 19.51
N ALA A 121 12.61 5.75 20.49
CA ALA A 121 13.93 5.18 20.29
C ALA A 121 13.85 3.83 19.55
N ASP A 122 13.00 2.91 19.98
CA ASP A 122 12.83 1.59 19.35
C ASP A 122 12.29 1.70 17.93
N PHE A 123 11.33 2.62 17.71
CA PHE A 123 10.81 2.91 16.37
C PHE A 123 11.93 3.42 15.45
N THR A 124 12.74 4.36 15.93
CA THR A 124 13.89 4.91 15.20
C THR A 124 14.93 3.82 14.90
N ALA A 125 15.32 3.04 15.90
CA ALA A 125 16.29 1.95 15.75
C ALA A 125 15.82 0.89 14.74
N THR A 126 14.56 0.48 14.82
CA THR A 126 13.96 -0.49 13.88
C THR A 126 14.02 0.03 12.44
N SER A 127 13.75 1.33 12.26
CA SER A 127 13.77 1.99 10.95
C SER A 127 15.14 2.00 10.27
N GLU A 128 16.21 1.90 11.06
CA GLU A 128 17.59 1.90 10.57
C GLU A 128 18.11 0.51 10.20
N SER A 129 17.34 -0.53 10.51
CA SER A 129 17.73 -1.91 10.22
C SER A 129 17.91 -2.17 8.72
N PHE A 130 18.81 -3.10 8.41
CA PHE A 130 19.06 -3.54 7.05
C PHE A 130 17.77 -4.06 6.38
N ALA A 131 16.90 -4.74 7.13
CA ALA A 131 15.64 -5.27 6.61
C ALA A 131 14.72 -4.17 6.07
N ILE A 132 14.60 -3.04 6.77
CA ILE A 132 13.78 -1.89 6.31
C ILE A 132 14.39 -1.26 5.06
N LYS A 133 15.71 -1.05 5.04
CA LYS A 133 16.43 -0.51 3.88
C LYS A 133 16.27 -1.40 2.64
N ALA A 134 16.39 -2.72 2.81
CA ALA A 134 16.18 -3.69 1.74
C ALA A 134 14.73 -3.70 1.22
N LYS A 135 13.74 -3.65 2.13
CA LYS A 135 12.32 -3.54 1.76
C LYS A 135 12.03 -2.29 0.95
N LEU A 136 12.53 -1.12 1.36
CA LEU A 136 12.35 0.14 0.64
C LEU A 136 12.93 0.09 -0.77
N LYS A 137 14.14 -0.46 -0.94
CA LYS A 137 14.77 -0.59 -2.25
C LYS A 137 13.99 -1.54 -3.17
N ARG A 138 13.68 -2.75 -2.69
CA ARG A 138 12.92 -3.75 -3.46
C ARG A 138 11.54 -3.22 -3.86
N ASN A 139 10.91 -2.45 -2.98
CA ASN A 139 9.62 -1.83 -3.21
C ASN A 139 9.64 -0.83 -4.38
N GLU A 140 10.66 0.03 -4.48
CA GLU A 140 10.78 0.95 -5.63
C GLU A 140 10.93 0.20 -6.96
N GLU A 141 11.74 -0.86 -6.97
CA GLU A 141 11.94 -1.71 -8.15
C GLU A 141 10.62 -2.39 -8.55
N LEU A 142 9.88 -2.92 -7.57
CA LEU A 142 8.60 -3.60 -7.81
C LEU A 142 7.51 -2.65 -8.32
N ILE A 143 7.37 -1.46 -7.73
CA ILE A 143 6.42 -0.43 -8.19
C ILE A 143 6.71 -0.04 -9.65
N LYS A 144 7.99 0.12 -10.00
CA LYS A 144 8.41 0.39 -11.38
C LYS A 144 8.08 -0.78 -12.31
N ALA A 145 8.36 -2.01 -11.89
CA ALA A 145 8.08 -3.21 -12.68
C ALA A 145 6.56 -3.42 -12.89
N TYR A 146 5.74 -3.03 -11.92
CA TYR A 146 4.29 -2.97 -12.05
C TYR A 146 3.80 -1.88 -13.02
N GLY A 147 4.64 -0.94 -13.45
CA GLY A 147 4.19 0.22 -14.22
C GLY A 147 3.18 1.07 -13.46
N ALA A 148 3.31 1.14 -12.13
CA ALA A 148 2.51 2.01 -11.28
C ALA A 148 3.17 3.39 -11.20
N ASP A 149 2.59 4.37 -11.88
CA ASP A 149 3.06 5.75 -12.00
C ASP A 149 2.29 6.74 -11.09
N GLY A 150 1.30 6.23 -10.35
CA GLY A 150 0.50 7.01 -9.42
C GLY A 150 -0.13 6.16 -8.32
N THR A 151 -0.82 6.83 -7.41
CA THR A 151 -1.54 6.20 -6.29
C THR A 151 -2.95 6.75 -6.15
N PRO A 152 -3.94 5.95 -5.71
CA PRO A 152 -3.83 4.51 -5.50
C PRO A 152 -3.77 3.75 -6.84
N THR A 153 -2.87 2.77 -6.93
CA THR A 153 -2.82 1.80 -8.03
C THR A 153 -2.98 0.41 -7.43
N PHE A 154 -3.84 -0.41 -8.02
CA PHE A 154 -4.10 -1.78 -7.58
C PHE A 154 -3.45 -2.76 -8.53
N ILE A 155 -2.85 -3.80 -7.97
CA ILE A 155 -2.24 -4.89 -8.70
C ILE A 155 -2.92 -6.20 -8.31
N VAL A 156 -3.28 -7.03 -9.29
CA VAL A 156 -3.80 -8.38 -9.03
C VAL A 156 -2.86 -9.41 -9.62
N ASN A 157 -2.40 -10.30 -8.74
CA ASN A 157 -1.49 -11.42 -8.95
C ASN A 157 -0.20 -11.08 -9.71
N GLY A 158 0.32 -9.86 -9.54
CA GLY A 158 1.48 -9.36 -10.27
C GLY A 158 1.31 -9.30 -11.80
N LYS A 159 0.07 -9.45 -12.31
CA LYS A 159 -0.27 -9.57 -13.74
C LYS A 159 -1.14 -8.44 -14.26
N PHE A 160 -1.98 -7.87 -13.40
CA PHE A 160 -2.93 -6.84 -13.80
C PHE A 160 -2.73 -5.60 -12.96
N ARG A 161 -2.64 -4.42 -13.59
CA ARG A 161 -2.62 -3.12 -12.91
C ARG A 161 -3.84 -2.30 -13.29
N PHE A 162 -4.36 -1.51 -12.36
CA PHE A 162 -5.39 -0.50 -12.62
C PHE A 162 -5.42 0.57 -11.54
N SER A 163 -5.96 1.75 -11.87
CA SER A 163 -6.27 2.81 -10.91
C SER A 163 -7.79 2.95 -10.76
N GLY A 164 -8.24 3.77 -9.81
CA GLY A 164 -9.65 4.15 -9.70
C GLY A 164 -10.19 4.79 -11.00
N GLN A 165 -9.36 5.56 -11.69
CA GLN A 165 -9.74 6.19 -12.97
C GLN A 165 -9.98 5.14 -14.05
N SER A 166 -9.05 4.20 -14.26
CA SER A 166 -9.25 3.16 -15.29
C SER A 166 -10.40 2.23 -14.92
N ALA A 167 -10.58 1.90 -13.63
CA ALA A 167 -11.72 1.11 -13.17
C ALA A 167 -13.07 1.76 -13.50
N GLY A 168 -13.09 3.10 -13.64
CA GLY A 168 -14.28 3.89 -13.94
C GLY A 168 -14.95 4.48 -12.70
N GLY A 169 -14.20 4.66 -11.61
CA GLY A 169 -14.69 5.13 -10.31
C GLY A 169 -14.18 4.25 -9.16
N TYR A 170 -14.19 4.79 -7.93
CA TYR A 170 -13.76 4.04 -6.75
C TYR A 170 -14.70 2.89 -6.40
N GLU A 171 -16.00 3.05 -6.69
CA GLU A 171 -17.01 2.01 -6.52
C GLU A 171 -16.82 0.83 -7.48
N LYS A 172 -15.97 0.98 -8.51
CA LYS A 172 -15.61 -0.09 -9.45
C LYS A 172 -14.36 -0.85 -9.05
N ILE A 173 -13.62 -0.41 -8.03
CA ILE A 173 -12.38 -1.07 -7.58
C ILE A 173 -12.68 -2.48 -7.05
N GLU A 174 -13.52 -2.62 -6.00
CA GLU A 174 -13.83 -3.91 -5.39
C GLU A 174 -14.42 -4.92 -6.41
N PRO A 175 -15.44 -4.58 -7.23
CA PRO A 175 -15.93 -5.49 -8.27
C PRO A 175 -14.85 -5.93 -9.27
N LEU A 176 -13.95 -5.03 -9.65
CA LEU A 176 -12.86 -5.34 -10.57
C LEU A 176 -11.80 -6.24 -9.93
N VAL A 177 -11.48 -6.03 -8.65
CA VAL A 177 -10.60 -6.93 -7.88
C VAL A 177 -11.18 -8.35 -7.88
N HIS A 178 -12.45 -8.50 -7.49
CA HIS A 178 -13.10 -9.82 -7.47
C HIS A 178 -13.11 -10.49 -8.84
N TYR A 179 -13.46 -9.75 -9.90
CA TYR A 179 -13.41 -10.27 -11.26
C TYR A 179 -12.02 -10.78 -11.65
N LEU A 180 -10.95 -10.06 -11.29
CA LEU A 180 -9.58 -10.45 -11.62
C LEU A 180 -9.09 -11.63 -10.77
N ILE A 181 -9.50 -11.73 -9.51
CA ILE A 181 -9.24 -12.91 -8.68
C ILE A 181 -9.89 -14.15 -9.29
N ASP A 182 -11.16 -14.05 -9.68
CA ASP A 182 -11.89 -15.17 -10.30
C ASP A 182 -11.27 -15.58 -11.63
N LYS A 183 -10.73 -14.61 -12.38
CA LYS A 183 -10.01 -14.87 -13.64
C LYS A 183 -8.74 -15.68 -13.38
N GLU A 184 -7.96 -15.34 -12.37
CA GLU A 184 -6.75 -16.08 -12.00
C GLU A 184 -7.05 -17.47 -11.46
N ALA A 185 -8.11 -17.62 -10.66
CA ALA A 185 -8.52 -18.91 -10.10
C ALA A 185 -8.96 -19.92 -11.17
N LYS A 186 -9.42 -19.45 -12.34
CA LYS A 186 -9.87 -20.29 -13.46
C LYS A 186 -8.75 -20.67 -14.45
N GLY A 187 -7.50 -20.30 -14.15
CA GLY A 187 -6.34 -20.68 -14.96
C GLY A 187 -5.96 -19.70 -16.07
N GLY A 188 -6.64 -18.55 -16.20
CA GLY A 188 -6.28 -17.50 -17.16
C GLY A 188 -6.71 -17.77 -18.60
#